data_AF-A0A1M6F1C4-F1
#
_entry.id   AF-A0A1M6F1C4-F1
#
_cell.length_a   1.000
_cell.length_b   1.000
_cell.length_c   1.000
_cell.angle_alpha   90.00
_cell.angle_beta   90.00
_cell.angle_gamma   90.00
#
_symmetry.space_group_name_H-M   'P 1'
#
loop_
_entity.id
_entity.type
_entity.pdbx_description
1 polymer ?
#
loop_
_entity_poly.entity_id
_entity_poly.type
_entity_poly.pdbx_seq_one_letter_code
_entity_poly.pdbx_strand_id
1 'polypeptide(L)'
;MVSSNCYKVIIESRGNKLSIYYENSAIYCKMVDLYGKTKETILVSDVYDNFFYSKSHDDNIYLLCEGKARNFLFLTFDHNGWHIEELNLRKEFGNITLLGLFALSDGVHIVFAKKLLLEYYFDLYLLTKSNDEWEKSFICEIYSKTVKNSEIIKMTGYNNLHLISTLYDGQSLSLSYFLYESTNSRWSHIPIVNLNYDDIYISTSIHDCNLNLYCYNFDNRTLNIYYFSKNLLANSAFSLVDIIKLNNVSEDVLLVIDIISDTLKIKYIYNNFYHESNYNIITKQWISFKKIPLYQLPVLHYVKIIKDTSDNDFEEIKNICSISDMLEIGVPYDNMVILDDEKNIKDNDTFSNTSLILDHMNLLTEKIEDLSRKLSELESKKVNKKLYESKYEDDIDYHKEHHQVLKQSNFKEKFMNSKPRTIKLESSPVLTGVLSNVDTSLPKTRDNEDETPDANIDNKTNREEVSNKEYPNKHKGLIKTVTDWLKE
;
A
#
# COMPACT_ATOMS: atom_id res chain seq x y z
N MET A 1 1.46 5.81 -11.71
CA MET A 1 1.36 4.37 -11.39
C MET A 1 2.52 3.64 -12.04
N VAL A 2 3.43 3.06 -11.26
CA VAL A 2 4.47 2.15 -11.76
C VAL A 2 3.78 0.86 -12.21
N SER A 3 4.15 0.32 -13.37
CA SER A 3 3.61 -0.96 -13.86
C SER A 3 3.76 -2.06 -12.80
N SER A 4 2.70 -2.84 -12.61
CA SER A 4 2.64 -4.09 -11.83
C SER A 4 3.76 -5.10 -12.09
N ASN A 5 4.51 -4.95 -13.19
CA ASN A 5 5.70 -5.74 -13.54
C ASN A 5 6.80 -5.79 -12.46
N CYS A 6 6.77 -4.91 -11.45
CA CYS A 6 7.76 -4.90 -10.37
C CYS A 6 7.29 -5.56 -9.06
N TYR A 7 6.05 -6.03 -8.95
CA TYR A 7 5.53 -6.65 -7.73
C TYR A 7 5.72 -8.17 -7.74
N LYS A 8 6.30 -8.72 -6.66
CA LYS A 8 6.53 -10.16 -6.50
C LYS A 8 6.10 -10.62 -5.12
N VAL A 9 5.56 -11.83 -5.04
CA VAL A 9 5.24 -12.50 -3.79
C VAL A 9 6.17 -13.67 -3.62
N ILE A 10 6.88 -13.76 -2.50
CA ILE A 10 7.71 -14.90 -2.14
C ILE A 10 7.02 -15.66 -1.01
N ILE A 11 6.81 -16.96 -1.19
CA ILE A 11 6.16 -17.83 -0.22
C ILE A 11 7.05 -19.05 0.00
N GLU A 12 7.40 -19.35 1.24
CA GLU A 12 8.02 -20.60 1.63
C GLU A 12 6.92 -21.62 1.98
N SER A 13 6.99 -22.81 1.39
CA SER A 13 5.99 -23.87 1.59
C SER A 13 6.58 -25.25 1.34
N ARG A 14 6.48 -26.14 2.33
CA ARG A 14 6.98 -27.54 2.28
C ARG A 14 8.43 -27.66 1.83
N GLY A 15 9.26 -26.70 2.22
CA GLY A 15 10.67 -26.63 1.82
C GLY A 15 10.92 -26.08 0.41
N ASN A 16 9.87 -25.78 -0.36
CA ASN A 16 9.98 -25.07 -1.63
C ASN A 16 9.90 -23.56 -1.40
N LYS A 17 10.57 -22.80 -2.28
CA LYS A 17 10.38 -21.36 -2.40
C LYS A 17 9.60 -21.07 -3.66
N LEU A 18 8.49 -20.37 -3.54
CA LEU A 18 7.64 -19.97 -4.66
C LEU A 18 7.74 -18.45 -4.82
N SER A 19 7.91 -18.00 -6.06
CA SER A 19 7.81 -16.60 -6.45
C SER A 19 6.66 -16.43 -7.44
N ILE A 20 5.64 -15.70 -7.02
CA ILE A 20 4.42 -15.46 -7.79
C ILE A 20 4.42 -14.00 -8.24
N TYR A 21 4.25 -13.78 -9.54
CA TYR A 21 4.34 -12.45 -10.12
C TYR A 21 3.49 -12.33 -11.38
N TYR A 22 3.14 -11.09 -11.72
CA TYR A 22 2.38 -10.76 -12.93
C TYR A 22 3.33 -10.27 -14.02
N GLU A 23 3.16 -10.81 -15.23
CA GLU A 23 3.88 -10.35 -16.41
C GLU A 23 3.04 -10.63 -17.66
N ASN A 24 3.06 -9.75 -18.67
CA ASN A 24 2.45 -10.01 -19.98
C ASN A 24 1.00 -10.54 -19.93
N SER A 25 0.13 -9.98 -19.07
CA SER A 25 -1.26 -10.46 -18.88
C SER A 25 -1.42 -11.87 -18.33
N ALA A 26 -0.40 -12.39 -17.64
CA ALA A 26 -0.42 -13.70 -17.01
C ALA A 26 0.19 -13.66 -15.61
N ILE A 27 -0.26 -14.57 -14.75
CA ILE A 27 0.35 -14.82 -13.44
C ILE A 27 1.28 -16.01 -13.59
N TYR A 28 2.54 -15.82 -13.22
CA TYR A 28 3.60 -16.81 -13.24
C TYR A 28 3.90 -17.28 -11.82
N CYS A 29 4.38 -18.51 -11.71
CA CYS A 29 4.99 -19.04 -10.52
C CYS A 29 6.35 -19.66 -10.86
N LYS A 30 7.41 -19.08 -10.32
CA LYS A 30 8.75 -19.67 -10.29
C LYS A 30 8.92 -20.39 -8.97
N MET A 31 9.20 -21.69 -9.02
CA MET A 31 9.40 -22.55 -7.86
C MET A 31 10.83 -23.05 -7.83
N VAL A 32 11.47 -22.98 -6.67
CA VAL A 32 12.75 -23.61 -6.35
C VAL A 32 12.45 -24.72 -5.35
N ASP A 33 12.76 -25.96 -5.72
CA ASP A 33 12.57 -27.09 -4.82
C ASP A 33 13.69 -27.21 -3.78
N LEU A 34 13.53 -28.12 -2.82
CA LEU A 34 14.51 -28.45 -1.79
C LEU A 34 15.90 -28.85 -2.33
N TYR A 35 15.97 -29.31 -3.58
CA TYR A 35 17.20 -29.72 -4.26
C TYR A 35 17.80 -28.60 -5.13
N GLY A 36 17.20 -27.40 -5.10
CA GLY A 36 17.62 -26.25 -5.89
C GLY A 36 17.20 -26.33 -7.37
N LYS A 37 16.31 -27.25 -7.75
CA LYS A 37 15.79 -27.28 -9.12
C LYS A 37 14.74 -26.20 -9.28
N THR A 38 14.87 -25.47 -10.38
CA THR A 38 13.96 -24.39 -10.74
C THR A 38 12.93 -24.87 -11.76
N LYS A 39 11.68 -24.47 -11.54
CA LYS A 39 10.60 -24.64 -12.52
C LYS A 39 9.77 -23.36 -12.55
N GLU A 40 9.58 -22.81 -13.73
CA GLU A 40 8.69 -21.68 -13.95
C GLU A 40 7.44 -22.15 -14.70
N THR A 41 6.27 -21.70 -14.29
CA THR A 41 4.99 -22.13 -14.85
C THR A 41 4.04 -20.95 -14.92
N ILE A 42 3.36 -20.80 -16.06
CA ILE A 42 2.22 -19.89 -16.20
C ILE A 42 1.05 -20.53 -15.44
N LEU A 43 0.59 -19.87 -14.38
CA LEU A 43 -0.56 -20.33 -13.61
C LEU A 43 -1.87 -20.03 -14.33
N VAL A 44 -2.01 -18.79 -14.80
CA VAL A 44 -3.20 -18.31 -15.52
C VAL A 44 -2.78 -17.27 -16.55
N SER A 45 -3.44 -17.29 -17.71
CA SER A 45 -3.31 -16.27 -18.76
C SER A 45 -4.58 -15.44 -18.89
N ASP A 46 -4.46 -14.27 -19.51
CA ASP A 46 -5.54 -13.30 -19.69
C ASP A 46 -6.21 -12.85 -18.41
N VAL A 47 -5.38 -12.44 -17.45
CA VAL A 47 -5.80 -11.86 -16.16
C VAL A 47 -5.37 -10.41 -16.05
N TYR A 48 -6.07 -9.67 -15.18
CA TYR A 48 -5.63 -8.36 -14.73
C TYR A 48 -4.43 -8.47 -13.80
N ASP A 49 -3.75 -7.36 -13.57
CA ASP A 49 -2.50 -7.29 -12.83
C ASP A 49 -2.64 -7.27 -11.30
N ASN A 50 -3.85 -7.53 -10.82
CA ASN A 50 -4.21 -7.64 -9.42
C ASN A 50 -4.52 -9.09 -9.06
N PHE A 51 -3.73 -9.65 -8.18
CA PHE A 51 -4.01 -10.93 -7.54
C PHE A 51 -3.83 -10.84 -6.04
N PHE A 52 -4.65 -11.60 -5.32
CA PHE A 52 -4.55 -11.81 -3.89
C PHE A 52 -4.01 -13.20 -3.64
N TYR A 53 -3.42 -13.37 -2.48
CA TYR A 53 -2.86 -14.66 -2.09
C TYR A 53 -3.04 -14.85 -0.59
N SER A 54 -3.05 -16.11 -0.17
CA SER A 54 -2.94 -16.48 1.23
C SER A 54 -2.26 -17.83 1.36
N LYS A 55 -1.72 -18.09 2.54
CA LYS A 55 -1.20 -19.40 2.93
C LYS A 55 -2.06 -19.89 4.10
N SER A 56 -2.45 -21.16 4.12
CA SER A 56 -3.12 -21.76 5.28
C SER A 56 -2.13 -22.35 6.27
N HIS A 57 -2.63 -22.64 7.47
CA HIS A 57 -1.94 -23.44 8.48
C HIS A 57 -1.46 -24.81 7.93
N ASP A 58 -2.25 -25.46 7.07
CA ASP A 58 -1.88 -26.75 6.44
C ASP A 58 -0.92 -26.60 5.23
N ASP A 59 -0.29 -25.44 5.10
CA ASP A 59 0.73 -25.14 4.10
C ASP A 59 0.21 -25.24 2.64
N ASN A 60 -1.09 -25.01 2.44
CA ASN A 60 -1.67 -24.80 1.11
C ASN A 60 -1.57 -23.31 0.76
N ILE A 61 -1.37 -23.02 -0.53
CA ILE A 61 -1.32 -21.64 -1.03
C ILE A 61 -2.57 -21.39 -1.86
N TYR A 62 -3.24 -20.29 -1.59
CA TYR A 62 -4.42 -19.86 -2.33
C TYR A 62 -4.10 -18.59 -3.11
N LEU A 63 -4.61 -18.50 -4.33
CA LEU A 63 -4.59 -17.29 -5.14
C LEU A 63 -5.99 -16.94 -5.61
N LEU A 64 -6.28 -15.65 -5.69
CA LEU A 64 -7.51 -15.14 -6.28
C LEU A 64 -7.17 -14.01 -7.23
N CYS A 65 -7.60 -14.13 -8.48
CA CYS A 65 -7.36 -13.13 -9.51
C CYS A 65 -8.61 -12.90 -10.37
N GLU A 66 -8.65 -11.77 -11.07
CA GLU A 66 -9.73 -11.45 -12.01
C GLU A 66 -9.25 -11.69 -13.45
N GLY A 67 -9.97 -12.53 -14.19
CA GLY A 67 -9.78 -12.72 -15.62
C GLY A 67 -10.24 -11.49 -16.41
N LYS A 68 -9.69 -11.28 -17.60
CA LYS A 68 -10.13 -10.22 -18.53
C LYS A 68 -11.59 -10.38 -18.94
N ALA A 69 -12.11 -11.61 -18.91
CA ALA A 69 -13.53 -11.92 -19.08
C ALA A 69 -14.40 -11.51 -17.86
N ARG A 70 -13.80 -10.90 -16.83
CA ARG A 70 -14.41 -10.44 -15.58
C ARG A 70 -14.92 -11.57 -14.67
N ASN A 71 -14.50 -12.80 -14.91
CA ASN A 71 -14.67 -13.90 -13.98
C ASN A 71 -13.56 -13.90 -12.93
N PHE A 72 -13.85 -14.45 -11.75
CA PHE A 72 -12.85 -14.63 -10.70
C PHE A 72 -12.31 -16.05 -10.74
N LEU A 73 -11.00 -16.18 -10.72
CA LEU A 73 -10.30 -17.46 -10.75
C LEU A 73 -9.62 -17.65 -9.41
N PHE A 74 -10.00 -18.74 -8.75
CA PHE A 74 -9.48 -19.17 -7.47
C PHE A 74 -8.54 -20.36 -7.70
N LEU A 75 -7.29 -20.23 -7.28
CA LEU A 75 -6.29 -21.27 -7.45
C LEU A 75 -5.86 -21.78 -6.09
N THR A 76 -5.69 -23.09 -5.98
CA THR A 76 -5.20 -23.77 -4.79
C THR A 76 -3.96 -24.56 -5.16
N PHE A 77 -2.87 -24.34 -4.44
CA PHE A 77 -1.69 -25.19 -4.46
C PHE A 77 -1.72 -26.07 -3.21
N ASP A 78 -1.90 -27.37 -3.42
CA ASP A 78 -1.89 -28.37 -2.35
C ASP A 78 -0.84 -29.47 -2.63
N HIS A 79 -1.01 -30.64 -2.02
CA HIS A 79 -0.09 -31.78 -2.20
C HIS A 79 -0.08 -32.36 -3.62
N ASN A 80 -1.14 -32.15 -4.40
CA ASN A 80 -1.29 -32.62 -5.78
C ASN A 80 -0.88 -31.56 -6.81
N GLY A 81 -0.57 -30.34 -6.38
CA GLY A 81 -0.13 -29.24 -7.22
C GLY A 81 -1.20 -28.15 -7.34
N TRP A 82 -1.19 -27.46 -8.48
CA TRP A 82 -2.10 -26.34 -8.73
C TRP A 82 -3.46 -26.83 -9.26
N HIS A 83 -4.51 -26.38 -8.61
CA HIS A 83 -5.92 -26.57 -8.98
C HIS A 83 -6.56 -25.20 -9.25
N ILE A 84 -7.52 -25.16 -10.17
CA ILE A 84 -8.21 -23.92 -10.56
C ILE A 84 -9.71 -24.14 -10.48
N GLU A 85 -10.39 -23.22 -9.81
CA GLU A 85 -11.84 -23.12 -9.67
C GLU A 85 -12.29 -21.74 -10.16
N GLU A 86 -13.39 -21.67 -10.92
CA GLU A 86 -13.98 -20.40 -11.32
C GLU A 86 -15.09 -20.00 -10.33
N LEU A 87 -14.96 -18.82 -9.73
CA LEU A 87 -15.93 -18.28 -8.80
C LEU A 87 -16.88 -17.28 -9.50
N ASN A 88 -18.17 -17.55 -9.43
CA ASN A 88 -19.22 -16.74 -10.05
C ASN A 88 -19.63 -15.51 -9.21
N LEU A 89 -18.69 -14.87 -8.52
CA LEU A 89 -18.98 -13.80 -7.54
C LEU A 89 -19.72 -12.61 -8.14
N ARG A 90 -19.45 -12.24 -9.41
CA ARG A 90 -20.17 -11.11 -10.05
C ARG A 90 -21.63 -11.43 -10.34
N LYS A 91 -21.93 -12.67 -10.69
CA LYS A 91 -23.31 -13.09 -10.95
C LYS A 91 -24.13 -13.08 -9.66
N GLU A 92 -23.50 -13.46 -8.55
CA GLU A 92 -24.14 -13.55 -7.24
C GLU A 92 -24.22 -12.20 -6.50
N PHE A 93 -23.19 -11.35 -6.65
CA PHE A 93 -23.04 -10.14 -5.82
C PHE A 93 -23.02 -8.83 -6.61
N GLY A 94 -22.96 -8.88 -7.94
CA GLY A 94 -22.94 -7.73 -8.84
C GLY A 94 -21.53 -7.15 -9.06
N ASN A 95 -21.42 -5.83 -9.11
CA ASN A 95 -20.12 -5.18 -9.29
C ASN A 95 -19.37 -5.08 -7.96
N ILE A 96 -18.37 -5.94 -7.78
CA ILE A 96 -17.55 -6.03 -6.58
C ILE A 96 -16.09 -5.69 -6.86
N THR A 97 -15.40 -5.19 -5.84
CA THR A 97 -13.96 -4.98 -5.80
C THR A 97 -13.38 -5.88 -4.72
N LEU A 98 -12.49 -6.80 -5.09
CA LEU A 98 -11.79 -7.64 -4.12
C LEU A 98 -10.82 -6.80 -3.28
N LEU A 99 -10.74 -7.08 -1.99
CA LEU A 99 -9.87 -6.40 -1.03
C LEU A 99 -8.86 -7.33 -0.37
N GLY A 100 -9.18 -8.62 -0.23
CA GLY A 100 -8.26 -9.59 0.35
C GLY A 100 -8.72 -11.02 0.22
N LEU A 101 -7.75 -11.93 0.35
CA LEU A 101 -7.92 -13.37 0.43
C LEU A 101 -7.13 -13.84 1.65
N PHE A 102 -7.76 -14.63 2.52
CA PHE A 102 -7.18 -15.09 3.78
C PHE A 102 -7.54 -16.56 4.02
N ALA A 103 -6.57 -17.37 4.41
CA ALA A 103 -6.81 -18.76 4.79
C ALA A 103 -6.63 -18.87 6.31
N LEU A 104 -7.77 -18.83 7.00
CA LEU A 104 -7.86 -18.95 8.44
C LEU A 104 -8.07 -20.43 8.81
N SER A 105 -8.02 -20.75 10.11
CA SER A 105 -8.24 -22.09 10.64
C SER A 105 -9.66 -22.61 10.39
N ASP A 106 -10.65 -21.72 10.25
CA ASP A 106 -12.04 -22.03 9.96
C ASP A 106 -12.37 -22.10 8.46
N GLY A 107 -11.40 -21.80 7.58
CA GLY A 107 -11.57 -21.93 6.13
C GLY A 107 -10.95 -20.80 5.31
N VAL A 108 -11.46 -20.63 4.09
CA VAL A 108 -10.99 -19.58 3.16
C VAL A 108 -11.93 -18.40 3.20
N HIS A 109 -11.37 -17.20 3.31
CA HIS A 109 -12.09 -15.95 3.50
C HIS A 109 -11.73 -14.96 2.40
N ILE A 110 -12.74 -14.41 1.75
CA ILE A 110 -12.60 -13.35 0.74
C ILE A 110 -13.30 -12.11 1.26
N VAL A 111 -12.55 -11.01 1.37
CA VAL A 111 -13.14 -9.71 1.69
C VAL A 111 -13.30 -8.91 0.41
N PHE A 112 -14.49 -8.39 0.18
CA PHE A 112 -14.79 -7.57 -1.00
C PHE A 112 -15.68 -6.37 -0.65
N ALA A 113 -15.51 -5.32 -1.45
CA ALA A 113 -16.32 -4.11 -1.41
C ALA A 113 -17.36 -4.14 -2.53
N LYS A 114 -18.61 -3.86 -2.20
CA LYS A 114 -19.69 -3.61 -3.16
C LYS A 114 -19.98 -2.12 -3.23
N LYS A 115 -19.81 -1.53 -4.40
CA LYS A 115 -20.07 -0.10 -4.59
C LYS A 115 -21.56 0.22 -4.42
N LEU A 116 -21.85 1.24 -3.60
CA LEU A 116 -23.20 1.77 -3.43
C LEU A 116 -23.53 2.80 -4.52
N LEU A 117 -24.80 3.22 -4.60
CA LEU A 117 -25.25 4.24 -5.55
C LEU A 117 -24.64 5.62 -5.24
N LEU A 118 -24.36 5.89 -3.96
CA LEU A 118 -23.69 7.10 -3.51
C LEU A 118 -22.20 7.05 -3.90
N GLU A 119 -21.68 8.18 -4.37
CA GLU A 119 -20.30 8.29 -4.80
C GLU A 119 -19.34 8.01 -3.63
N TYR A 120 -18.32 7.18 -3.87
CA TYR A 120 -17.31 6.79 -2.89
C TYR A 120 -17.78 5.98 -1.67
N TYR A 121 -19.04 5.52 -1.64
CA TYR A 121 -19.53 4.63 -0.58
C TYR A 121 -19.53 3.16 -1.02
N PHE A 122 -19.15 2.28 -0.09
CA PHE A 122 -19.08 0.84 -0.32
C PHE A 122 -19.57 0.05 0.88
N ASP A 123 -20.26 -1.05 0.63
CA ASP A 123 -20.50 -2.09 1.63
C ASP A 123 -19.33 -3.08 1.61
N LEU A 124 -18.76 -3.38 2.77
CA LEU A 124 -17.80 -4.45 2.94
C LEU A 124 -18.50 -5.76 3.33
N TYR A 125 -18.14 -6.83 2.63
CA TYR A 125 -18.63 -8.18 2.89
C TYR A 125 -17.45 -9.14 3.08
N LEU A 126 -17.67 -10.15 3.92
CA LEU A 126 -16.83 -11.32 4.08
C LEU A 126 -17.55 -12.51 3.45
N LEU A 127 -16.86 -13.23 2.56
CA LEU A 127 -17.29 -14.50 2.02
C LEU A 127 -16.41 -15.61 2.61
N THR A 128 -17.01 -16.57 3.29
CA THR A 128 -16.30 -17.65 3.97
C THR A 128 -16.63 -18.98 3.29
N LYS A 129 -15.62 -19.74 2.89
CA LYS A 129 -15.75 -21.12 2.40
C LYS A 129 -15.56 -22.06 3.58
N SER A 130 -16.63 -22.76 3.98
CA SER A 130 -16.56 -23.85 4.94
C SER A 130 -17.33 -25.06 4.40
N ASN A 131 -16.76 -26.26 4.51
CA ASN A 131 -17.36 -27.50 3.98
C ASN A 131 -17.83 -27.40 2.50
N ASP A 132 -17.03 -26.77 1.65
CA ASP A 132 -17.32 -26.49 0.23
C ASP A 132 -18.50 -25.55 -0.08
N GLU A 133 -19.12 -24.96 0.95
CA GLU A 133 -20.16 -23.94 0.79
C GLU A 133 -19.62 -22.54 1.09
N TRP A 134 -20.09 -21.56 0.33
CA TRP A 134 -19.75 -20.16 0.50
C TRP A 134 -20.84 -19.42 1.26
N GLU A 135 -20.51 -18.91 2.45
CA GLU A 135 -21.41 -18.08 3.26
C GLU A 135 -20.99 -16.62 3.21
N LYS A 136 -21.96 -15.71 3.10
CA LYS A 136 -21.70 -14.26 3.05
C LYS A 136 -22.17 -13.58 4.33
N SER A 137 -21.30 -12.76 4.91
CA SER A 137 -21.62 -11.88 6.03
C SER A 137 -21.26 -10.42 5.72
N PHE A 138 -22.01 -9.50 6.30
CA PHE A 138 -21.76 -8.06 6.19
C PHE A 138 -20.78 -7.63 7.29
N ILE A 139 -19.82 -6.77 6.94
CA ILE A 139 -18.82 -6.24 7.88
C ILE A 139 -19.21 -4.82 8.31
N CYS A 140 -19.13 -3.85 7.39
CA CYS A 140 -19.41 -2.45 7.65
C CYS A 140 -19.63 -1.67 6.34
N GLU A 141 -20.18 -0.46 6.44
CA GLU A 141 -20.22 0.52 5.34
C GLU A 141 -18.98 1.41 5.47
N ILE A 142 -18.31 1.70 4.36
CA ILE A 142 -17.11 2.54 4.32
C ILE A 142 -17.28 3.68 3.30
N TYR A 143 -16.52 4.76 3.51
CA TYR A 143 -16.36 5.85 2.55
C TYR A 143 -14.91 5.97 2.15
N SER A 144 -14.64 5.91 0.85
CA SER A 144 -13.29 5.99 0.34
C SER A 144 -13.26 6.43 -1.11
N LYS A 145 -12.54 7.53 -1.37
CA LYS A 145 -12.22 7.97 -2.74
C LYS A 145 -11.34 6.93 -3.45
N THR A 146 -10.52 6.21 -2.69
CA THR A 146 -9.57 5.21 -3.20
C THR A 146 -9.53 3.98 -2.28
N VAL A 147 -10.45 3.03 -2.49
CA VAL A 147 -10.68 1.83 -1.65
C VAL A 147 -9.46 0.90 -1.47
N LYS A 148 -8.38 1.11 -2.22
CA LYS A 148 -7.13 0.33 -2.06
C LYS A 148 -6.15 0.98 -1.08
N ASN A 149 -6.35 2.25 -0.74
CA ASN A 149 -5.38 3.08 -0.01
C ASN A 149 -5.87 3.49 1.38
N SER A 150 -7.17 3.36 1.65
CA SER A 150 -7.82 3.82 2.89
C SER A 150 -8.30 2.64 3.75
N GLU A 151 -7.93 1.43 3.37
CA GLU A 151 -8.36 0.18 3.95
C GLU A 151 -7.20 -0.80 3.94
N ILE A 152 -6.99 -1.46 5.06
CA ILE A 152 -6.00 -2.51 5.17
C ILE A 152 -6.56 -3.66 5.98
N ILE A 153 -6.38 -4.87 5.46
CA ILE A 153 -6.77 -6.11 6.12
C ILE A 153 -5.52 -6.95 6.31
N LYS A 154 -5.29 -7.38 7.54
CA LYS A 154 -4.12 -8.19 7.89
C LYS A 154 -4.52 -9.39 8.73
N MET A 155 -3.94 -10.55 8.43
CA MET A 155 -4.18 -11.79 9.17
C MET A 155 -3.11 -12.00 10.25
N THR A 156 -3.49 -12.55 11.40
CA THR A 156 -2.55 -13.02 12.45
C THR A 156 -2.91 -14.40 12.96
N GLY A 157 -1.90 -15.23 13.24
CA GLY A 157 -2.05 -16.51 13.95
C GLY A 157 -3.02 -17.48 13.30
N TYR A 158 -3.26 -17.36 11.98
CA TYR A 158 -4.31 -18.05 11.22
C TYR A 158 -5.72 -17.95 11.81
N ASN A 159 -5.97 -17.08 12.79
CA ASN A 159 -7.22 -17.07 13.53
C ASN A 159 -7.94 -15.72 13.51
N ASN A 160 -7.21 -14.64 13.22
CA ASN A 160 -7.75 -13.29 13.31
C ASN A 160 -7.57 -12.52 12.01
N LEU A 161 -8.57 -11.72 11.65
CA LEU A 161 -8.44 -10.67 10.64
C LEU A 161 -8.58 -9.30 11.31
N HIS A 162 -7.59 -8.46 11.05
CA HIS A 162 -7.53 -7.07 11.46
C HIS A 162 -7.90 -6.21 10.27
N LEU A 163 -9.09 -5.60 10.29
CA LEU A 163 -9.50 -4.60 9.30
C LEU A 163 -9.37 -3.22 9.92
N ILE A 164 -8.66 -2.32 9.26
CA ILE A 164 -8.59 -0.91 9.62
C ILE A 164 -9.10 -0.13 8.41
N SER A 165 -10.10 0.73 8.64
CA SER A 165 -10.75 1.48 7.56
C SER A 165 -11.14 2.88 8.01
N THR A 166 -11.21 3.79 7.05
CA THR A 166 -11.81 5.11 7.25
C THR A 166 -13.33 5.06 7.09
N LEU A 167 -14.07 5.54 8.09
CA LEU A 167 -15.52 5.68 8.08
C LEU A 167 -15.88 7.16 8.02
N TYR A 168 -16.79 7.53 7.11
CA TYR A 168 -17.33 8.90 7.04
C TYR A 168 -18.79 8.89 7.48
N ASP A 169 -19.10 9.64 8.53
CA ASP A 169 -20.45 9.75 9.09
C ASP A 169 -21.30 10.85 8.45
N GLY A 170 -20.78 11.53 7.41
CA GLY A 170 -21.40 12.69 6.78
C GLY A 170 -20.89 14.04 7.32
N GLN A 171 -20.12 14.06 8.42
CA GLN A 171 -19.54 15.26 9.00
C GLN A 171 -18.03 15.15 9.18
N SER A 172 -17.54 14.01 9.65
CA SER A 172 -16.13 13.76 9.95
C SER A 172 -15.69 12.39 9.44
N LEU A 173 -14.42 12.31 9.05
CA LEU A 173 -13.77 11.05 8.77
C LEU A 173 -13.27 10.48 10.11
N SER A 174 -13.45 9.20 10.34
CA SER A 174 -12.95 8.50 11.52
C SER A 174 -12.20 7.26 11.10
N LEU A 175 -11.22 6.86 11.89
CA LEU A 175 -10.50 5.61 11.72
C LEU A 175 -11.09 4.57 12.66
N SER A 176 -11.52 3.44 12.09
CA SER A 176 -12.09 2.34 12.85
C SER A 176 -11.28 1.07 12.68
N TYR A 177 -11.24 0.28 13.75
CA TYR A 177 -10.65 -1.03 13.79
C TYR A 177 -11.75 -2.09 13.96
N PHE A 178 -11.70 -3.10 13.12
CA PHE A 178 -12.55 -4.28 13.18
C PHE A 178 -11.68 -5.52 13.35
N LEU A 179 -12.06 -6.40 14.26
CA LEU A 179 -11.39 -7.66 14.51
C LEU A 179 -12.37 -8.80 14.26
N TYR A 180 -12.05 -9.65 13.28
CA TYR A 180 -12.71 -10.93 13.08
C TYR A 180 -11.95 -12.02 13.84
N GLU A 181 -12.67 -12.81 14.62
CA GLU A 181 -12.14 -14.00 15.29
C GLU A 181 -12.80 -15.25 14.67
N SER A 182 -11.99 -16.10 14.03
CA SER A 182 -12.42 -17.38 13.42
C SER A 182 -13.12 -18.31 14.40
N THR A 183 -12.67 -18.36 15.66
CA THR A 183 -13.20 -19.24 16.71
C THR A 183 -14.68 -18.99 17.00
N ASN A 184 -15.14 -17.76 16.84
CA ASN A 184 -16.52 -17.34 17.12
C ASN A 184 -17.27 -16.87 15.86
N SER A 185 -16.57 -16.81 14.71
CA SER A 185 -17.03 -16.25 13.44
C SER A 185 -17.70 -14.88 13.59
N ARG A 186 -17.10 -13.98 14.37
CA ARG A 186 -17.68 -12.67 14.71
C ARG A 186 -16.70 -11.53 14.52
N TRP A 187 -17.26 -10.41 14.09
CA TRP A 187 -16.59 -9.12 14.06
C TRP A 187 -16.83 -8.36 15.36
N SER A 188 -15.78 -7.76 15.90
CA SER A 188 -15.84 -6.72 16.91
C SER A 188 -15.38 -5.39 16.31
N HIS A 189 -15.89 -4.27 16.82
CA HIS A 189 -15.61 -2.94 16.33
C HIS A 189 -15.11 -2.04 17.47
N ILE A 190 -14.01 -1.34 17.22
CA ILE A 190 -13.39 -0.39 18.14
C ILE A 190 -12.99 0.86 17.35
N PRO A 191 -13.51 2.06 17.68
CA PRO A 191 -13.04 3.29 17.07
C PRO A 191 -11.60 3.58 17.51
N ILE A 192 -10.77 4.09 16.60
CA ILE A 192 -9.39 4.52 16.90
C ILE A 192 -9.36 6.03 17.18
N VAL A 193 -9.66 6.84 16.17
CA VAL A 193 -9.52 8.31 16.24
C VAL A 193 -10.35 9.00 15.16
N ASN A 194 -10.81 10.23 15.42
CA ASN A 194 -11.40 11.08 14.40
C ASN A 194 -10.31 11.83 13.63
N LEU A 195 -10.46 11.89 12.32
CA LEU A 195 -9.52 12.45 11.38
C LEU A 195 -10.09 13.77 10.81
N ASN A 196 -9.28 14.82 10.85
CA ASN A 196 -9.66 16.14 10.33
C ASN A 196 -9.29 16.34 8.85
N TYR A 197 -8.70 15.33 8.20
CA TYR A 197 -8.23 15.40 6.81
C TYR A 197 -8.95 14.38 5.95
N ASP A 198 -9.28 14.77 4.72
CA ASP A 198 -10.07 13.95 3.79
C ASP A 198 -9.23 12.91 3.03
N ASP A 199 -7.91 13.10 2.92
CA ASP A 199 -7.03 12.25 2.11
C ASP A 199 -5.92 11.64 3.00
N ILE A 200 -6.26 10.52 3.65
CA ILE A 200 -5.34 9.76 4.51
C ILE A 200 -5.09 8.38 3.92
N TYR A 201 -3.82 8.01 3.89
CA TYR A 201 -3.33 6.69 3.50
C TYR A 201 -3.02 5.87 4.75
N ILE A 202 -3.26 4.56 4.66
CA ILE A 202 -3.03 3.65 5.78
C ILE A 202 -2.06 2.55 5.38
N SER A 203 -1.12 2.24 6.27
CA SER A 203 -0.24 1.08 6.18
C SER A 203 -0.12 0.41 7.54
N THR A 204 0.20 -0.89 7.56
CA THR A 204 0.38 -1.66 8.80
C THR A 204 1.55 -2.62 8.70
N SER A 205 2.24 -2.82 9.81
CA SER A 205 3.20 -3.90 10.04
C SER A 205 2.83 -4.65 11.32
N ILE A 206 3.35 -5.87 11.46
CA ILE A 206 3.25 -6.62 12.71
C ILE A 206 4.68 -6.91 13.13
N HIS A 207 5.02 -6.56 14.36
CA HIS A 207 6.35 -6.77 14.91
C HIS A 207 6.23 -6.97 16.42
N ASP A 208 6.91 -7.97 16.98
CA ASP A 208 6.93 -8.28 18.41
C ASP A 208 5.54 -8.30 19.06
N CYS A 209 4.60 -9.03 18.43
CA CYS A 209 3.20 -9.12 18.86
C CYS A 209 2.44 -7.78 18.92
N ASN A 210 2.94 -6.73 18.27
CA ASN A 210 2.24 -5.46 18.12
C ASN A 210 1.74 -5.28 16.69
N LEU A 211 0.47 -4.85 16.57
CA LEU A 211 -0.08 -4.33 15.32
C LEU A 211 0.23 -2.84 15.25
N ASN A 212 1.12 -2.50 14.32
CA ASN A 212 1.61 -1.15 14.10
C ASN A 212 0.86 -0.54 12.93
N LEU A 213 0.31 0.64 13.13
CA LEU A 213 -0.55 1.36 12.21
C LEU A 213 0.09 2.71 11.87
N TYR A 214 0.28 2.96 10.57
CA TYR A 214 0.83 4.19 10.03
C TYR A 214 -0.26 4.90 9.22
N CYS A 215 -0.79 5.99 9.77
CA CYS A 215 -1.70 6.87 9.03
C CYS A 215 -0.90 8.03 8.49
N TYR A 216 -0.91 8.26 7.19
CA TYR A 216 -0.05 9.27 6.59
C TYR A 216 -0.72 10.08 5.50
N ASN A 217 -0.22 11.30 5.30
CA ASN A 217 -0.61 12.18 4.22
C ASN A 217 0.61 12.90 3.63
N PHE A 218 0.40 13.52 2.47
CA PHE A 218 1.39 14.36 1.83
C PHE A 218 0.92 15.81 1.88
N ASP A 219 1.67 16.66 2.58
CA ASP A 219 1.44 18.10 2.61
C ASP A 219 2.68 18.81 2.08
N ASN A 220 2.57 19.45 0.91
CA ASN A 220 3.66 20.22 0.31
C ASN A 220 4.98 19.43 0.21
N ARG A 221 4.94 18.20 -0.31
CA ARG A 221 6.08 17.25 -0.39
C ARG A 221 6.66 16.83 0.96
N THR A 222 5.93 17.06 2.05
CA THR A 222 6.25 16.53 3.37
C THR A 222 5.32 15.35 3.64
N LEU A 223 5.91 14.19 3.88
CA LEU A 223 5.20 13.02 4.37
C LEU A 223 5.02 13.19 5.89
N ASN A 224 3.77 13.32 6.34
CA ASN A 224 3.44 13.29 7.76
C ASN A 224 2.88 11.91 8.11
N ILE A 225 3.40 11.28 9.14
CA ILE A 225 2.99 9.95 9.61
C ILE A 225 2.57 10.03 11.07
N TYR A 226 1.36 9.58 11.35
CA TYR A 226 0.85 9.33 12.68
C TYR A 226 1.01 7.83 12.95
N TYR A 227 1.91 7.50 13.87
CA TYR A 227 2.24 6.12 14.21
C TYR A 227 1.47 5.68 15.45
N PHE A 228 0.60 4.69 15.29
CA PHE A 228 -0.14 4.05 16.37
C PHE A 228 0.34 2.61 16.58
N SER A 229 0.28 2.12 17.81
CA SER A 229 0.59 0.72 18.13
C SER A 229 -0.45 0.13 19.08
N LYS A 230 -0.78 -1.15 18.86
CA LYS A 230 -1.67 -1.96 19.68
C LYS A 230 -1.00 -3.30 19.96
N ASN A 231 -0.93 -3.69 21.23
CA ASN A 231 -0.47 -5.02 21.59
C ASN A 231 -1.55 -6.06 21.27
N LEU A 232 -1.19 -7.14 20.57
CA LEU A 232 -2.12 -8.19 20.15
C LEU A 232 -2.43 -9.22 21.25
N LEU A 233 -1.55 -9.37 22.23
CA LEU A 233 -1.74 -10.28 23.38
C LEU A 233 -2.58 -9.66 24.50
N ALA A 234 -2.61 -8.32 24.56
CA ALA A 234 -3.45 -7.59 25.49
C ALA A 234 -4.66 -7.01 24.76
N ASN A 235 -5.84 -7.01 25.40
CA ASN A 235 -6.99 -6.27 24.89
C ASN A 235 -6.81 -4.75 25.10
N SER A 236 -5.84 -4.17 24.37
CA SER A 236 -5.42 -2.78 24.46
C SER A 236 -6.02 -1.95 23.31
N ALA A 237 -6.34 -0.68 23.56
CA ALA A 237 -6.66 0.23 22.46
C ALA A 237 -5.40 0.59 21.67
N PHE A 238 -5.56 1.11 20.45
CA PHE A 238 -4.45 1.74 19.74
C PHE A 238 -3.97 2.97 20.54
N SER A 239 -2.66 3.07 20.69
CA SER A 239 -1.99 4.21 21.33
C SER A 239 -1.20 4.98 20.28
N LEU A 240 -1.31 6.32 20.28
CA LEU A 240 -0.45 7.16 19.45
C LEU A 240 0.96 7.15 20.05
N VAL A 241 1.92 6.62 19.30
CA VAL A 241 3.33 6.53 19.72
C VAL A 241 4.08 7.78 19.32
N ASP A 242 3.95 8.23 18.07
CA ASP A 242 4.65 9.42 17.59
C ASP A 242 4.01 10.06 16.34
N ILE A 243 4.43 11.30 16.06
CA ILE A 243 4.09 12.03 14.83
C ILE A 243 5.39 12.38 14.10
N ILE A 244 5.59 11.77 12.94
CA ILE A 244 6.87 11.76 12.22
C ILE A 244 6.71 12.56 10.93
N LYS A 245 7.72 13.38 10.62
CA LYS A 245 7.75 14.19 9.40
C LYS A 245 8.99 13.88 8.57
N LEU A 246 8.79 13.61 7.29
CA LEU A 246 9.86 13.39 6.32
C LEU A 246 9.67 14.31 5.11
N ASN A 247 10.64 15.19 4.89
CA ASN A 247 10.59 16.17 3.81
C ASN A 247 11.01 15.56 2.46
N ASN A 248 10.58 16.21 1.36
CA ASN A 248 10.95 15.88 -0.02
C ASN A 248 10.50 14.50 -0.51
N VAL A 249 9.34 14.04 -0.06
CA VAL A 249 8.72 12.81 -0.55
C VAL A 249 7.61 13.18 -1.53
N SER A 250 7.60 12.55 -2.71
CA SER A 250 6.56 12.74 -3.72
C SER A 250 5.32 11.93 -3.37
N GLU A 251 4.13 12.43 -3.68
CA GLU A 251 2.85 11.72 -3.47
C GLU A 251 2.70 10.48 -4.39
N ASP A 252 3.37 10.49 -5.54
CA ASP A 252 3.33 9.41 -6.54
C ASP A 252 4.15 8.15 -6.19
N VAL A 253 4.70 8.04 -4.97
CA VAL A 253 5.57 6.92 -4.58
C VAL A 253 4.82 5.84 -3.81
N LEU A 254 5.17 4.58 -4.06
CA LEU A 254 4.76 3.48 -3.19
C LEU A 254 5.74 3.39 -2.02
N LEU A 255 5.24 3.67 -0.82
CA LEU A 255 5.99 3.60 0.43
C LEU A 255 5.97 2.18 1.01
N VAL A 256 7.14 1.72 1.45
CA VAL A 256 7.26 0.59 2.38
C VAL A 256 7.67 1.15 3.73
N ILE A 257 6.78 1.06 4.70
CA ILE A 257 6.98 1.49 6.08
C ILE A 257 7.03 0.24 6.94
N ASP A 258 8.09 0.09 7.72
CA ASP A 258 8.29 -1.05 8.60
C ASP A 258 8.98 -0.63 9.89
N ILE A 259 8.81 -1.40 10.95
CA ILE A 259 9.46 -1.19 12.24
C ILE A 259 10.28 -2.41 12.59
N ILE A 260 11.55 -2.18 12.90
CA ILE A 260 12.47 -3.22 13.35
C ILE A 260 13.04 -2.76 14.67
N SER A 261 12.66 -3.44 15.74
CA SER A 261 12.91 -3.03 17.12
C SER A 261 12.38 -1.61 17.36
N ASP A 262 13.26 -0.64 17.60
CA ASP A 262 12.90 0.76 17.85
C ASP A 262 13.12 1.68 16.65
N THR A 263 13.43 1.12 15.48
CA THR A 263 13.72 1.91 14.28
C THR A 263 12.62 1.76 13.24
N LEU A 264 11.93 2.85 12.96
CA LEU A 264 11.02 2.97 11.82
C LEU A 264 11.85 3.17 10.54
N LYS A 265 11.65 2.29 9.57
CA LYS A 265 12.27 2.36 8.25
C LYS A 265 11.23 2.77 7.21
N ILE A 266 11.55 3.79 6.41
CA ILE A 266 10.72 4.23 5.29
C ILE A 266 11.54 4.05 4.01
N LYS A 267 11.04 3.22 3.09
CA LYS A 267 11.71 2.89 1.84
C LYS A 267 10.82 3.21 0.64
N TYR A 268 11.41 3.75 -0.42
CA TYR A 268 10.70 4.03 -1.66
C TYR A 268 11.67 4.19 -2.84
N ILE A 269 11.15 4.06 -4.06
CA ILE A 269 11.88 4.34 -5.29
C ILE A 269 11.28 5.60 -5.93
N TYR A 270 12.14 6.57 -6.25
CA TYR A 270 11.72 7.80 -6.92
C TYR A 270 12.86 8.41 -7.75
N ASN A 271 12.55 8.97 -8.92
CA ASN A 271 13.50 9.64 -9.80
C ASN A 271 14.79 8.84 -10.10
N ASN A 272 14.70 7.52 -10.31
CA ASN A 272 15.83 6.61 -10.51
C ASN A 272 16.77 6.45 -9.31
N PHE A 273 16.28 6.71 -8.09
CA PHE A 273 16.98 6.41 -6.85
C PHE A 273 16.14 5.51 -5.95
N TYR A 274 16.82 4.63 -5.22
CA TYR A 274 16.31 4.00 -4.02
C TYR A 274 16.57 4.91 -2.82
N HIS A 275 15.54 5.11 -2.00
CA HIS A 275 15.59 5.90 -0.79
C HIS A 275 15.27 5.02 0.43
N GLU A 276 16.04 5.19 1.50
CA GLU A 276 15.76 4.58 2.81
C GLU A 276 16.04 5.60 3.91
N SER A 277 15.03 5.87 4.74
CA SER A 277 15.16 6.75 5.90
C SER A 277 14.88 5.97 7.18
N ASN A 278 15.75 6.09 8.17
CA ASN A 278 15.65 5.39 9.44
C ASN A 278 15.41 6.39 10.58
N TYR A 279 14.32 6.20 11.33
CA TYR A 279 13.91 7.04 12.44
C TYR A 279 13.90 6.22 13.73
N ASN A 280 14.58 6.72 14.76
CA ASN A 280 14.55 6.11 16.09
C ASN A 280 13.31 6.60 16.86
N ILE A 281 12.45 5.68 17.28
CA ILE A 281 11.20 6.00 17.96
C ILE A 281 11.44 6.45 19.42
N ILE A 282 12.49 5.92 20.06
CA ILE A 282 12.83 6.27 21.46
C ILE A 282 13.44 7.67 21.53
N THR A 283 14.46 7.95 20.71
CA THR A 283 15.15 9.25 20.72
C THR A 283 14.42 10.31 19.90
N LYS A 284 13.40 9.92 19.14
CA LYS A 284 12.59 10.77 18.27
C LYS A 284 13.41 11.55 17.23
N GLN A 285 14.39 10.87 16.64
CA GLN A 285 15.35 11.47 15.72
C GLN A 285 15.60 10.59 14.50
N TRP A 286 15.83 11.23 13.36
CA TRP A 286 16.32 10.57 12.16
C TRP A 286 17.77 10.13 12.36
N ILE A 287 18.03 8.83 12.22
CA ILE A 287 19.35 8.22 12.38
C ILE A 287 20.13 8.31 11.07
N SER A 288 19.49 8.00 9.95
CA SER A 288 20.15 7.94 8.64
C SER A 288 19.20 8.16 7.48
N PHE A 289 19.77 8.66 6.39
CA PHE A 289 19.13 8.83 5.09
C PHE A 289 20.04 8.24 4.03
N LYS A 290 19.55 7.22 3.32
CA LYS A 290 20.25 6.56 2.23
C LYS A 290 19.59 6.95 0.92
N LYS A 291 20.41 7.26 -0.08
CA LYS A 291 19.98 7.55 -1.45
C LYS A 291 20.95 6.87 -2.41
N ILE A 292 20.50 5.80 -3.07
CA ILE A 292 21.32 5.00 -3.97
C ILE A 292 20.76 5.10 -5.39
N PRO A 293 21.56 5.52 -6.39
CA PRO A 293 21.15 5.45 -7.78
C PRO A 293 20.82 4.01 -8.22
N LEU A 294 19.69 3.82 -8.91
CA LEU A 294 19.24 2.47 -9.31
C LEU A 294 20.22 1.76 -10.25
N TYR A 295 21.00 2.50 -11.06
CA TYR A 295 22.00 1.90 -11.95
C TYR A 295 23.17 1.23 -11.22
N GLN A 296 23.34 1.48 -9.92
CA GLN A 296 24.35 0.84 -9.07
C GLN A 296 23.82 -0.42 -8.39
N LEU A 297 22.52 -0.69 -8.49
CA LEU A 297 21.84 -1.79 -7.81
C LEU A 297 21.40 -2.84 -8.83
N PRO A 298 21.30 -4.11 -8.41
CA PRO A 298 20.54 -5.09 -9.16
C PRO A 298 19.07 -4.64 -9.29
N VAL A 299 18.35 -5.23 -10.24
CA VAL A 299 16.93 -4.92 -10.47
C VAL A 299 16.14 -5.10 -9.18
N LEU A 300 15.52 -4.00 -8.72
CA LEU A 300 14.70 -3.99 -7.51
C LEU A 300 13.24 -4.29 -7.83
N HIS A 301 12.61 -5.00 -6.92
CA HIS A 301 11.20 -5.32 -6.94
C HIS A 301 10.55 -4.88 -5.62
N TYR A 302 9.27 -4.57 -5.68
CA TYR A 302 8.44 -4.50 -4.47
C TYR A 302 8.03 -5.93 -4.14
N VAL A 303 8.50 -6.42 -3.00
CA VAL A 303 8.36 -7.83 -2.64
C VAL A 303 7.55 -7.96 -1.36
N LYS A 304 6.58 -8.86 -1.38
CA LYS A 304 5.87 -9.31 -0.19
C LYS A 304 6.32 -10.74 0.11
N ILE A 305 6.78 -10.98 1.33
CA ILE A 305 7.45 -12.23 1.72
C ILE A 305 6.60 -12.86 2.84
N ILE A 306 6.21 -14.12 2.65
CA ILE A 306 5.64 -14.97 3.71
C ILE A 306 6.73 -15.95 4.13
N LYS A 307 7.05 -15.94 5.43
CA LYS A 307 7.97 -16.90 6.05
C LYS A 307 7.26 -17.63 7.17
N ASP A 308 7.58 -18.91 7.33
CA ASP A 308 7.16 -19.65 8.50
C ASP A 308 7.99 -19.23 9.71
N THR A 309 7.33 -19.08 10.85
CA THR A 309 7.99 -18.85 12.13
C THR A 309 8.13 -20.18 12.88
N SER A 310 8.97 -20.21 13.92
CA SER A 310 9.17 -21.41 14.75
C SER A 310 7.91 -21.91 15.45
N ASP A 311 6.90 -21.07 15.59
CA ASP A 311 5.73 -21.32 16.42
C ASP A 311 4.53 -21.84 15.60
N ASN A 312 4.80 -22.43 14.42
CA ASN A 312 3.79 -22.81 13.43
C ASN A 312 2.86 -21.64 13.00
N ASP A 313 3.39 -20.42 13.06
CA ASP A 313 2.74 -19.22 12.53
C ASP A 313 3.51 -18.74 11.29
N PHE A 314 3.08 -17.63 10.70
CA PHE A 314 3.77 -17.01 9.58
C PHE A 314 3.99 -15.52 9.83
N GLU A 315 5.09 -15.02 9.26
CA GLU A 315 5.39 -13.60 9.22
C GLU A 315 5.20 -13.07 7.79
N GLU A 316 4.51 -11.93 7.70
CA GLU A 316 4.33 -11.21 6.45
C GLU A 316 5.17 -9.92 6.44
N ILE A 317 6.18 -9.90 5.59
CA ILE A 317 7.14 -8.78 5.45
C ILE A 317 6.96 -8.12 4.09
N LYS A 318 6.95 -6.79 4.05
CA LYS A 318 6.97 -5.99 2.81
C LYS A 318 8.34 -5.33 2.66
N ASN A 319 8.94 -5.40 1.48
CA ASN A 319 10.27 -4.83 1.25
C ASN A 319 10.48 -4.36 -0.20
N ILE A 320 11.55 -3.59 -0.41
CA ILE A 320 12.08 -3.28 -1.74
C ILE A 320 13.45 -3.94 -1.84
N CYS A 321 13.59 -4.93 -2.70
CA CYS A 321 14.80 -5.76 -2.77
C CYS A 321 14.98 -6.38 -4.16
N SER A 322 16.20 -6.84 -4.44
CA SER A 322 16.49 -7.68 -5.59
C SER A 322 16.25 -9.14 -5.25
N ILE A 323 15.89 -9.95 -6.26
CA ILE A 323 15.64 -11.39 -6.08
C ILE A 323 16.57 -12.15 -7.03
N SER A 324 17.35 -13.09 -6.49
CA SER A 324 18.23 -13.95 -7.29
C SER A 324 17.44 -15.04 -8.03
N ASP A 325 18.10 -15.77 -8.92
CA ASP A 325 17.48 -16.89 -9.62
C ASP A 325 17.04 -18.03 -8.68
N MET A 326 17.70 -18.15 -7.53
CA MET A 326 17.39 -19.11 -6.47
C MET A 326 16.37 -18.54 -5.46
N LEU A 327 15.71 -17.44 -5.80
CA LEU A 327 14.75 -16.72 -4.96
C LEU A 327 15.34 -16.23 -3.63
N GLU A 328 16.64 -15.92 -3.62
CA GLU A 328 17.29 -15.29 -2.47
C GLU A 328 17.10 -13.78 -2.53
N ILE A 329 16.90 -13.18 -1.36
CA ILE A 329 16.60 -11.76 -1.23
C ILE A 329 17.90 -10.99 -1.02
N GLY A 330 18.21 -10.09 -1.96
CA GLY A 330 19.29 -9.12 -1.85
C GLY A 330 18.77 -7.76 -1.39
N VAL A 331 19.26 -7.27 -0.25
CA VAL A 331 18.91 -5.93 0.25
C VAL A 331 19.71 -4.87 -0.51
N PRO A 332 19.16 -3.68 -0.81
CA PRO A 332 19.92 -2.60 -1.44
C PRO A 332 21.10 -2.12 -0.56
N TYR A 333 22.33 -2.37 -0.98
CA TYR A 333 23.55 -1.85 -0.34
C TYR A 333 24.29 -0.88 -1.25
N ASP A 334 25.02 0.06 -0.64
CA ASP A 334 25.84 1.01 -1.38
C ASP A 334 27.24 0.40 -1.57
N ASN A 335 27.58 0.04 -2.81
CA ASN A 335 28.87 -0.56 -3.14
C ASN A 335 30.06 0.36 -2.86
N MET A 336 29.85 1.68 -2.75
CA MET A 336 30.94 2.62 -2.43
C MET A 336 31.52 2.38 -1.03
N VAL A 337 30.74 1.85 -0.09
CA VAL A 337 31.21 1.61 1.30
C VAL A 337 32.20 0.43 1.36
N ILE A 338 32.04 -0.58 0.50
CA ILE A 338 32.91 -1.78 0.49
C ILE A 338 34.31 -1.43 -0.07
N LEU A 339 34.39 -0.50 -1.01
CA LEU A 339 35.67 -0.06 -1.58
C LEU A 339 36.52 0.77 -0.60
N ASP A 340 35.91 1.37 0.42
CA ASP A 340 36.63 2.08 1.48
C ASP A 340 37.08 1.13 2.61
N ASP A 341 36.29 0.10 2.94
CA ASP A 341 36.68 -0.91 3.93
C ASP A 341 37.76 -1.89 3.41
N GLU A 342 37.76 -2.23 2.12
CA GLU A 342 38.84 -3.04 1.52
C GLU A 342 40.17 -2.26 1.38
N LYS A 343 40.12 -0.93 1.29
CA LYS A 343 41.34 -0.08 1.32
C LYS A 343 41.96 -0.03 2.71
N ASN A 344 41.16 -0.12 3.77
CA ASN A 344 41.67 -0.08 5.15
C ASN A 344 42.33 -1.40 5.62
N ILE A 345 42.31 -2.47 4.80
CA ILE A 345 42.95 -3.77 5.13
C ILE A 345 44.28 -3.97 4.39
N LYS A 346 44.72 -3.01 3.56
CA LYS A 346 46.03 -3.06 2.87
C LYS A 346 46.82 -1.77 2.97
N ASP A 347 47.00 -1.26 4.19
CA ASP A 347 48.11 -0.33 4.48
C ASP A 347 49.25 -1.08 5.16
N ASN A 348 49.97 -1.85 4.33
CA ASN A 348 51.38 -2.19 4.48
C ASN A 348 51.93 -2.43 3.06
N ASP A 349 52.00 -1.35 2.25
CA ASP A 349 52.99 -1.17 1.17
C ASP A 349 52.70 0.15 0.41
N THR A 350 53.04 1.27 1.05
CA THR A 350 52.93 2.64 0.53
C THR A 350 54.04 2.99 -0.47
N PHE A 351 54.19 2.23 -1.56
CA PHE A 351 55.13 2.60 -2.65
C PHE A 351 54.70 2.30 -4.09
N SER A 352 53.47 1.85 -4.35
CA SER A 352 53.01 1.49 -5.71
C SER A 352 52.05 2.51 -6.38
N ASN A 353 51.18 3.17 -5.60
CA ASN A 353 50.10 3.98 -6.20
C ASN A 353 50.53 5.38 -6.69
N THR A 354 51.67 5.88 -6.23
CA THR A 354 52.18 7.20 -6.65
C THR A 354 52.67 7.21 -8.10
N SER A 355 53.18 6.09 -8.63
CA SER A 355 53.61 6.01 -10.04
C SER A 355 52.41 5.95 -10.99
N LEU A 356 51.36 5.19 -10.66
CA LEU A 356 50.13 5.11 -11.46
C LEU A 356 49.36 6.44 -11.52
N ILE A 357 49.33 7.18 -10.42
CA ILE A 357 48.73 8.53 -10.40
C ILE A 357 49.57 9.49 -11.25
N LEU A 358 50.90 9.41 -11.16
CA LEU A 358 51.79 10.24 -11.97
C LEU A 358 51.67 9.93 -13.47
N ASP A 359 51.54 8.65 -13.84
CA ASP A 359 51.33 8.22 -15.22
C ASP A 359 49.99 8.72 -15.77
N HIS A 360 48.92 8.67 -14.96
CA HIS A 360 47.63 9.26 -15.35
C HIS A 360 47.67 10.79 -15.44
N MET A 361 48.43 11.47 -14.57
CA MET A 361 48.62 12.92 -14.68
C MET A 361 49.43 13.29 -15.93
N ASN A 362 50.45 12.52 -16.29
CA ASN A 362 51.22 12.72 -17.51
C ASN A 362 50.34 12.52 -18.76
N LEU A 363 49.53 11.44 -18.78
CA LEU A 363 48.60 11.16 -19.88
C LEU A 363 47.53 12.25 -20.03
N LEU A 364 47.02 12.78 -18.91
CA LEU A 364 46.06 13.88 -18.92
C LEU A 364 46.69 15.19 -19.40
N THR A 365 47.93 15.46 -19.02
CA THR A 365 48.69 16.64 -19.46
C THR A 365 48.93 16.57 -20.97
N GLU A 366 49.35 15.41 -21.49
CA GLU A 366 49.54 15.20 -22.92
C GLU A 366 48.23 15.38 -23.72
N LYS A 367 47.10 14.90 -23.18
CA LYS A 367 45.78 15.13 -23.80
C LYS A 367 45.35 16.59 -23.78
N ILE A 368 45.66 17.33 -22.71
CA ILE A 368 45.37 18.77 -22.61
C ILE A 368 46.24 19.59 -23.58
N GLU A 369 47.50 19.21 -23.75
CA GLU A 369 48.38 19.83 -24.75
C GLU A 369 47.91 19.56 -26.17
N ASP A 370 47.49 18.32 -26.47
CA ASP A 370 46.96 17.98 -27.80
C ASP A 370 45.64 18.71 -28.09
N LEU A 371 44.77 18.87 -27.09
CA LEU A 371 43.56 19.67 -27.17
C LEU A 371 43.88 21.16 -27.39
N SER A 372 44.86 21.69 -26.67
CA SER A 372 45.28 23.11 -26.80
C SER A 372 45.90 23.39 -28.17
N ARG A 373 46.66 22.44 -28.72
CA ARG A 373 47.19 22.49 -30.09
C ARG A 373 46.06 22.46 -31.12
N LYS A 374 45.09 21.55 -30.98
CA LYS A 374 43.90 21.49 -31.84
C LYS A 374 43.05 22.76 -31.77
N LEU A 375 42.94 23.38 -30.59
CA LEU A 375 42.21 24.63 -30.40
C LEU A 375 42.94 25.80 -31.10
N SER A 376 44.27 25.85 -31.00
CA SER A 376 45.11 26.84 -31.69
C SER A 376 45.07 26.69 -33.22
N GLU A 377 45.01 25.45 -33.72
CA GLU A 377 44.80 25.16 -35.15
C GLU A 377 43.39 25.56 -35.64
N LEU A 378 42.37 25.47 -34.77
CA LEU A 378 41.02 25.94 -35.08
C LEU A 378 40.91 27.47 -35.07
N GLU A 379 41.61 28.13 -34.15
CA GLU A 379 41.66 29.60 -34.09
C GLU A 379 42.43 30.19 -35.28
N SER A 380 43.54 29.59 -35.69
CA SER A 380 44.28 29.99 -36.90
C SER A 380 43.47 29.74 -38.18
N LYS A 381 42.67 28.67 -38.25
CA LYS A 381 41.69 28.46 -39.35
C LYS A 381 40.58 29.53 -39.37
N LYS A 382 40.19 30.07 -38.21
CA LYS A 382 39.17 31.13 -38.11
C LYS A 382 39.69 32.49 -38.60
N VAL A 383 40.98 32.78 -38.41
CA VAL A 383 41.63 33.99 -38.94
C VAL A 383 41.76 33.94 -40.47
N ASN A 384 42.08 32.77 -41.04
CA ASN A 384 42.15 32.60 -42.50
C ASN A 384 40.77 32.67 -43.19
N LYS A 385 39.69 32.34 -42.48
CA LYS A 385 38.32 32.46 -43.02
C LYS A 385 37.83 33.91 -43.08
N LYS A 386 38.26 34.78 -42.15
CA LYS A 386 37.94 36.22 -42.16
C LYS A 386 38.65 37.02 -43.27
N LEU A 387 39.72 36.50 -43.88
CA LEU A 387 40.38 37.15 -45.02
C LEU A 387 39.72 36.85 -46.38
N TYR A 388 38.86 35.83 -46.46
CA TYR A 388 38.20 35.41 -47.70
C TYR A 388 36.74 35.86 -47.84
N GLU A 389 36.13 36.43 -46.79
CA GLU A 389 34.72 36.87 -46.77
C GLU A 389 34.54 38.41 -46.88
N SER A 390 35.54 39.17 -47.36
CA SER A 390 35.42 40.63 -47.56
C SER A 390 35.11 41.06 -49.00
N LYS A 391 34.67 40.15 -49.86
CA LYS A 391 34.20 40.47 -51.22
C LYS A 391 32.95 39.67 -51.53
N TYR A 392 31.81 40.06 -50.96
CA TYR A 392 30.46 39.89 -51.52
C TYR A 392 29.51 40.59 -50.54
N GLU A 393 29.51 41.92 -50.56
CA GLU A 393 28.26 42.66 -50.38
C GLU A 393 27.52 42.54 -51.71
N ASP A 394 26.31 41.99 -51.69
CA ASP A 394 25.11 42.72 -52.08
C ASP A 394 23.88 41.81 -51.98
N ASP A 395 22.84 42.37 -51.37
CA ASP A 395 21.42 42.01 -51.43
C ASP A 395 20.98 40.62 -50.93
N ILE A 396 20.35 40.61 -49.74
CA ILE A 396 18.93 40.28 -49.56
C ILE A 396 18.50 40.68 -48.14
N ASP A 397 17.45 41.48 -48.10
CA ASP A 397 16.87 42.13 -46.94
C ASP A 397 15.75 41.28 -46.29
N TYR A 398 15.44 41.58 -45.03
CA TYR A 398 14.29 41.15 -44.21
C TYR A 398 14.17 39.70 -43.68
N HIS A 399 14.46 39.53 -42.39
CA HIS A 399 13.41 39.31 -41.37
C HIS A 399 13.93 39.64 -39.96
N LYS A 400 13.34 40.68 -39.35
CA LYS A 400 13.55 41.10 -37.95
C LYS A 400 12.99 40.06 -36.99
N GLU A 401 13.83 39.67 -36.03
CA GLU A 401 13.47 38.92 -34.83
C GLU A 401 12.38 39.66 -34.02
N HIS A 402 11.24 39.01 -33.81
CA HIS A 402 10.27 39.43 -32.82
C HIS A 402 10.71 38.94 -31.44
N HIS A 403 11.37 39.79 -30.66
CA HIS A 403 11.40 39.65 -29.20
C HIS A 403 10.01 39.98 -28.64
N GLN A 404 9.23 38.96 -28.27
CA GLN A 404 8.05 39.15 -27.43
C GLN A 404 8.48 39.39 -25.99
N VAL A 405 8.41 40.65 -25.56
CA VAL A 405 8.41 41.03 -24.14
C VAL A 405 7.09 40.57 -23.52
N LEU A 406 7.16 39.59 -22.62
CA LEU A 406 6.01 39.12 -21.84
C LEU A 406 5.47 40.29 -20.99
N LYS A 407 4.21 40.68 -21.22
CA LYS A 407 3.47 41.61 -20.37
C LYS A 407 3.34 41.05 -18.96
N GLN A 408 3.76 41.82 -17.95
CA GLN A 408 3.50 41.54 -16.54
C GLN A 408 1.98 41.49 -16.29
N SER A 409 1.53 40.45 -15.58
CA SER A 409 0.13 40.19 -15.25
C SER A 409 -0.30 40.96 -13.99
N ASN A 410 -1.36 41.77 -14.10
CA ASN A 410 -1.94 42.56 -12.99
C ASN A 410 -2.83 41.74 -12.04
N PHE A 411 -2.48 40.48 -11.79
CA PHE A 411 -3.28 39.59 -10.92
C PHE A 411 -3.19 39.99 -9.44
N LYS A 412 -2.00 40.43 -8.99
CA LYS A 412 -1.74 40.79 -7.59
C LYS A 412 -2.52 42.04 -7.13
N GLU A 413 -2.84 42.96 -8.04
CA GLU A 413 -3.52 44.22 -7.73
C GLU A 413 -5.06 44.06 -7.61
N LYS A 414 -5.64 43.06 -8.28
CA LYS A 414 -7.07 42.73 -8.17
C LYS A 414 -7.42 41.87 -6.96
N PHE A 415 -6.47 41.06 -6.47
CA PHE A 415 -6.69 40.21 -5.30
C PHE A 415 -6.60 40.97 -3.96
N MET A 416 -5.76 42.00 -3.88
CA MET A 416 -5.53 42.75 -2.63
C MET A 416 -6.57 43.84 -2.34
N ASN A 417 -7.51 44.11 -3.26
CA ASN A 417 -8.50 45.18 -3.15
C ASN A 417 -9.95 44.70 -2.91
N SER A 418 -10.22 43.39 -2.82
CA SER A 418 -11.56 42.89 -2.45
C SER A 418 -11.72 42.85 -0.93
N LYS A 419 -12.48 43.79 -0.37
CA LYS A 419 -12.92 43.72 1.04
C LYS A 419 -13.75 42.44 1.27
N PRO A 420 -13.54 41.70 2.38
CA PRO A 420 -14.35 40.54 2.70
C PRO A 420 -15.80 40.97 2.97
N ARG A 421 -16.76 40.34 2.30
CA ARG A 421 -18.17 40.40 2.69
C ARG A 421 -18.36 39.49 3.90
N THR A 422 -18.47 40.08 5.08
CA THR A 422 -18.92 39.41 6.29
C THR A 422 -20.39 38.99 6.10
N ILE A 423 -20.64 37.69 6.05
CA ILE A 423 -21.99 37.15 6.22
C ILE A 423 -22.25 37.15 7.72
N LYS A 424 -23.16 38.02 8.18
CA LYS A 424 -23.70 37.96 9.53
C LYS A 424 -24.62 36.75 9.61
N LEU A 425 -24.23 35.72 10.37
CA LEU A 425 -25.15 34.72 10.86
C LEU A 425 -25.91 35.35 12.03
N GLU A 426 -27.11 35.85 11.75
CA GLU A 426 -28.07 36.17 12.79
C GLU A 426 -28.48 34.89 13.52
N SER A 427 -28.40 34.96 14.83
CA SER A 427 -28.86 33.97 15.79
C SER A 427 -30.31 33.55 15.53
N SER A 428 -30.52 32.28 15.17
CA SER A 428 -31.84 31.64 15.25
C SER A 428 -31.81 30.56 16.36
N PRO A 429 -32.79 30.55 17.28
CA PRO A 429 -32.76 29.76 18.50
C PRO A 429 -33.37 28.38 18.26
N VAL A 430 -32.54 27.39 17.89
CA VAL A 430 -32.87 25.96 18.03
C VAL A 430 -31.79 25.22 18.84
N LEU A 431 -30.77 25.95 19.32
CA LEU A 431 -29.67 25.44 20.13
C LEU A 431 -29.72 26.03 21.54
N THR A 432 -30.77 25.72 22.29
CA THR A 432 -30.74 25.73 23.77
C THR A 432 -31.86 24.87 24.32
N GLY A 433 -31.51 23.79 25.02
CA GLY A 433 -32.49 22.93 25.69
C GLY A 433 -31.85 21.75 26.42
N VAL A 434 -30.88 22.01 27.31
CA VAL A 434 -30.96 21.68 28.75
C VAL A 434 -30.31 20.33 29.12
N LEU A 435 -29.13 20.46 29.74
CA LEU A 435 -28.57 19.52 30.70
C LEU A 435 -29.52 19.40 31.91
N SER A 436 -29.89 18.17 32.29
CA SER A 436 -30.28 17.88 33.67
C SER A 436 -29.62 16.59 34.14
N ASN A 437 -28.70 16.75 35.09
CA ASN A 437 -28.12 15.69 35.89
C ASN A 437 -29.14 15.14 36.90
N VAL A 438 -29.11 13.81 37.05
CA VAL A 438 -29.16 13.01 38.30
C VAL A 438 -30.42 13.12 39.17
N ASP A 439 -31.14 11.99 39.34
CA ASP A 439 -31.27 11.39 40.67
C ASP A 439 -31.63 9.88 40.67
N THR A 440 -30.98 9.19 41.59
CA THR A 440 -31.06 7.77 41.97
C THR A 440 -32.34 7.41 42.73
N SER A 441 -32.99 6.28 42.40
CA SER A 441 -33.49 5.29 43.39
C SER A 441 -34.14 4.06 42.73
N LEU A 442 -33.68 2.88 43.12
CA LEU A 442 -34.34 1.56 43.06
C LEU A 442 -35.19 1.36 44.35
N PRO A 443 -35.97 0.26 44.60
CA PRO A 443 -36.36 -0.90 43.76
C PRO A 443 -37.84 -1.39 43.95
N LYS A 444 -38.16 -2.58 43.35
CA LYS A 444 -39.22 -3.59 43.65
C LYS A 444 -40.49 -3.50 42.77
N THR A 445 -41.13 -4.56 42.25
CA THR A 445 -41.13 -6.02 42.46
C THR A 445 -42.09 -6.68 41.42
N ARG A 446 -41.85 -7.97 41.08
CA ARG A 446 -42.83 -9.06 40.75
C ARG A 446 -43.70 -8.92 39.49
N ASP A 447 -44.19 -9.95 38.79
CA ASP A 447 -44.05 -11.41 38.71
C ASP A 447 -44.83 -11.84 37.43
N ASN A 448 -44.42 -12.95 36.80
CA ASN A 448 -45.25 -13.95 36.05
C ASN A 448 -46.00 -13.52 34.75
N GLU A 449 -46.30 -14.35 33.75
CA GLU A 449 -46.07 -15.76 33.38
C GLU A 449 -46.47 -15.92 31.90
N ASP A 450 -45.89 -16.92 31.24
CA ASP A 450 -46.37 -17.80 30.14
C ASP A 450 -47.45 -17.35 29.12
N GLU A 451 -47.17 -17.62 27.83
CA GLU A 451 -47.78 -18.74 27.07
C GLU A 451 -47.54 -18.62 25.54
N THR A 452 -46.91 -19.64 24.97
CA THR A 452 -46.99 -20.03 23.54
C THR A 452 -48.31 -20.76 23.24
N PRO A 453 -48.71 -20.86 21.96
CA PRO A 453 -48.76 -22.22 21.40
C PRO A 453 -48.27 -22.37 19.94
N ASP A 454 -47.76 -23.58 19.70
CA ASP A 454 -47.41 -24.19 18.41
C ASP A 454 -48.58 -24.26 17.41
N ALA A 455 -48.25 -24.18 16.12
CA ALA A 455 -48.95 -24.92 15.07
C ALA A 455 -47.98 -25.35 13.97
N ASN A 456 -48.06 -26.64 13.66
CA ASN A 456 -47.20 -27.45 12.81
C ASN A 456 -47.88 -27.64 11.43
N ILE A 457 -47.09 -27.87 10.36
CA ILE A 457 -47.33 -28.79 9.19
C ILE A 457 -47.00 -28.23 7.77
N ASP A 458 -46.01 -28.93 7.17
CA ASP A 458 -45.76 -29.39 5.79
C ASP A 458 -45.37 -28.47 4.60
N ASN A 459 -44.06 -28.47 4.35
CA ASN A 459 -43.34 -28.99 3.17
C ASN A 459 -43.99 -28.90 1.76
N LYS A 460 -43.35 -28.08 0.91
CA LYS A 460 -43.02 -28.48 -0.47
C LYS A 460 -41.70 -27.85 -0.94
N THR A 461 -40.83 -28.72 -1.42
CA THR A 461 -39.50 -28.52 -1.98
C THR A 461 -39.42 -27.48 -3.08
N ASN A 462 -38.47 -26.54 -2.97
CA ASN A 462 -37.78 -25.91 -4.10
C ASN A 462 -36.46 -25.26 -3.62
N ARG A 463 -35.36 -25.73 -4.23
CA ARG A 463 -34.01 -25.15 -4.37
C ARG A 463 -33.55 -24.15 -3.30
N GLU A 464 -32.58 -24.58 -2.50
CA GLU A 464 -31.89 -23.81 -1.47
C GLU A 464 -31.33 -22.50 -2.04
N GLU A 465 -31.97 -21.42 -1.64
CA GLU A 465 -31.41 -20.07 -1.59
C GLU A 465 -30.34 -20.04 -0.50
N VAL A 466 -29.23 -19.33 -0.77
CA VAL A 466 -28.21 -19.00 0.23
C VAL A 466 -28.88 -18.48 1.49
N SER A 467 -28.72 -19.19 2.61
CA SER A 467 -29.39 -18.86 3.85
C SER A 467 -28.91 -17.50 4.37
N ASN A 468 -29.78 -16.49 4.33
CA ASN A 468 -29.52 -15.22 4.97
C ASN A 468 -29.83 -15.38 6.47
N LYS A 469 -28.85 -15.75 7.29
CA LYS A 469 -28.98 -15.59 8.74
C LYS A 469 -28.87 -14.11 9.08
N GLU A 470 -30.00 -13.44 9.24
CA GLU A 470 -30.06 -12.11 9.84
C GLU A 470 -29.85 -12.21 11.36
N TYR A 471 -28.73 -11.67 11.85
CA TYR A 471 -28.46 -11.57 13.28
C TYR A 471 -29.14 -10.32 13.89
N PRO A 472 -29.56 -10.35 15.18
CA PRO A 472 -30.49 -9.36 15.73
C PRO A 472 -29.86 -8.00 16.10
N ASN A 473 -28.55 -7.80 15.89
CA ASN A 473 -27.85 -6.55 16.22
C ASN A 473 -27.27 -5.87 14.97
N LYS A 474 -28.13 -5.54 14.00
CA LYS A 474 -27.78 -4.55 12.98
C LYS A 474 -27.66 -3.19 13.65
N HIS A 475 -26.47 -2.59 13.67
CA HIS A 475 -26.41 -1.14 13.54
C HIS A 475 -27.00 -0.82 12.17
N LYS A 476 -28.25 -0.36 12.12
CA LYS A 476 -28.82 0.16 10.88
C LYS A 476 -27.93 1.34 10.48
N GLY A 477 -27.14 1.17 9.41
CA GLY A 477 -26.38 2.26 8.81
C GLY A 477 -27.31 3.46 8.63
N LEU A 478 -26.89 4.61 9.15
CA LEU A 478 -27.68 5.83 9.14
C LEU A 478 -28.11 6.17 7.71
N ILE A 479 -27.25 5.87 6.73
CA ILE A 479 -27.48 6.12 5.31
C ILE A 479 -28.42 5.09 4.69
N LYS A 480 -28.35 3.79 5.02
CA LYS A 480 -29.34 2.82 4.52
C LYS A 480 -30.76 3.20 4.97
N THR A 481 -30.90 3.65 6.21
CA THR A 481 -32.17 4.16 6.75
C THR A 481 -32.64 5.40 5.98
N VAL A 482 -31.74 6.35 5.68
CA VAL A 482 -32.06 7.55 4.89
C VAL A 482 -32.36 7.23 3.42
N THR A 483 -31.68 6.24 2.83
CA THR A 483 -31.85 5.86 1.42
C THR A 483 -33.15 5.09 1.21
N ASP A 484 -33.53 4.26 2.18
CA ASP A 484 -34.84 3.60 2.18
C ASP A 484 -35.96 4.62 2.42
N TRP A 485 -35.73 5.64 3.27
CA TRP A 485 -36.67 6.74 3.48
C TRP A 485 -36.86 7.67 2.27
N LEU A 486 -35.83 7.82 1.44
CA LEU A 486 -35.89 8.59 0.19
C LEU A 486 -36.54 7.82 -0.98
N LYS A 487 -36.84 6.53 -0.80
CA LYS A 487 -37.50 5.67 -1.80
C LYS A 487 -38.99 5.48 -1.53
N GLU A 488 -39.47 5.87 -0.36
CA GLU A 488 -40.90 6.10 -0.07
C GLU A 488 -41.31 7.51 -0.49
#